data_AF-X1A384-F1
#
_entry.id   AF-X1A384-F1
#
_cell.length_a   1.000
_cell.length_b   1.000
_cell.length_c   1.000
_cell.angle_alpha   90.00
_cell.angle_beta   90.00
_cell.angle_gamma   90.00
#
_symmetry.space_group_name_H-M   'P 1'
#
loop_
_entity.id
_entity.type
_entity.pdbx_description
1 polymer ?
#
loop_
_entity_poly.entity_id
_entity_poly.type
_entity_poly.pdbx_seq_one_letter_code
_entity_poly.pdbx_strand_id
1 'polypeptide(L)'
;PLIIGIGDRENFIASDVPAILNYTNRVIYLEDGDIGVVTKDNIKVRREGTEVDKEEHKILWGVEEAQKGGYEHFMLKEIHEQPKVIRDTLVEYTQMAEPVVDLERMRDEGIEAMLILACGTSYHAALVGKYIVEELVGIPVRVEIASEFSYYGQTLARTLAIVITQSGETADTLKAMKRLKEVGCRVIAITNVVGSSASRIAD
;
A
#
# COMPACT_ATOMS: atom_id res chain seq x y z
N PRO A 1 6.73 3.84 10.24
CA PRO A 1 6.69 2.36 10.32
C PRO A 1 7.79 1.79 11.22
N LEU A 2 7.41 0.92 12.15
CA LEU A 2 8.33 0.18 13.02
C LEU A 2 7.93 -1.30 12.98
N ILE A 3 8.91 -2.18 12.78
CA ILE A 3 8.68 -3.63 12.71
C ILE A 3 9.55 -4.37 13.72
N ILE A 4 9.05 -5.51 14.18
CA ILE A 4 9.78 -6.45 15.03
C ILE A 4 10.06 -7.71 14.21
N GLY A 5 11.32 -8.07 14.02
CA GLY A 5 11.73 -9.33 13.40
C GLY A 5 11.85 -10.44 14.44
N ILE A 6 11.26 -11.61 14.17
CA ILE A 6 11.24 -12.76 15.07
C ILE A 6 12.27 -13.79 14.62
N GLY A 7 13.36 -13.94 15.37
CA GLY A 7 14.39 -14.95 15.13
C GLY A 7 14.33 -16.10 16.12
N ASP A 8 15.25 -17.05 15.96
CA ASP A 8 15.39 -18.16 16.89
C ASP A 8 16.25 -17.74 18.09
N ARG A 9 15.59 -17.43 19.21
CA ARG A 9 16.22 -16.88 20.43
C ARG A 9 16.92 -15.54 20.19
N GLU A 10 16.39 -14.74 19.29
CA GLU A 10 16.79 -13.35 19.07
C GLU A 10 15.63 -12.60 18.43
N ASN A 11 15.55 -11.30 18.68
CA ASN A 11 14.53 -10.44 18.08
C ASN A 11 15.19 -9.15 17.59
N PHE A 12 14.68 -8.62 16.49
CA PHE A 12 15.22 -7.44 15.82
C PHE A 12 14.19 -6.33 15.79
N ILE A 13 14.64 -5.07 15.73
CA ILE A 13 13.78 -3.92 15.51
C ILE A 13 14.34 -3.14 14.34
N ALA A 14 13.49 -2.79 13.39
CA ALA A 14 13.87 -2.02 12.21
C ALA A 14 12.74 -1.09 11.75
N SER A 15 13.09 -0.12 10.92
CA SER A 15 12.11 0.72 10.23
C SER A 15 11.49 0.04 9.01
N ASP A 16 12.15 -0.98 8.46
CA ASP A 16 11.71 -1.70 7.27
C ASP A 16 12.30 -3.13 7.18
N VAL A 17 11.63 -4.00 6.44
CA VAL A 17 11.90 -5.44 6.31
C VAL A 17 13.29 -5.75 5.72
N PRO A 18 13.79 -5.06 4.67
CA PRO A 18 15.10 -5.38 4.09
C PRO A 18 16.27 -5.37 5.08
N ALA A 19 16.18 -4.57 6.15
CA ALA A 19 17.21 -4.45 7.16
C ALA A 19 17.40 -5.74 7.99
N ILE A 20 16.37 -6.60 8.06
CA ILE A 20 16.34 -7.79 8.92
C ILE A 20 16.23 -9.12 8.16
N LEU A 21 16.02 -9.11 6.84
CA LEU A 21 15.83 -10.32 6.03
C LEU A 21 16.98 -11.31 6.05
N ASN A 22 18.21 -10.85 6.30
CA ASN A 22 19.37 -11.72 6.44
C ASN A 22 19.30 -12.59 7.71
N TYR A 23 18.47 -12.22 8.69
CA TYR A 23 18.35 -12.88 9.98
C TYR A 23 17.01 -13.59 10.14
N THR A 24 15.92 -12.99 9.66
CA THR A 24 14.59 -13.60 9.72
C THR A 24 13.67 -13.07 8.64
N ASN A 25 12.74 -13.92 8.20
CA ASN A 25 11.62 -13.55 7.33
C ASN A 25 10.28 -13.49 8.08
N ARG A 26 10.28 -13.54 9.41
CA ARG A 26 9.08 -13.45 10.25
C ARG A 26 9.03 -12.09 10.92
N VAL A 27 7.95 -11.33 10.71
CA VAL A 27 7.84 -9.96 11.19
C VAL A 27 6.48 -9.66 11.85
N ILE A 28 6.49 -8.77 12.83
CA ILE A 28 5.29 -8.15 13.40
C ILE A 28 5.33 -6.66 13.05
N TYR A 29 4.22 -6.14 12.51
CA TYR A 29 4.06 -4.71 12.25
C TYR A 29 3.44 -4.01 13.46
N LEU A 30 4.11 -2.96 13.94
CA LEU A 30 3.55 -2.07 14.95
C LEU A 30 2.71 -0.98 14.27
N GLU A 31 1.60 -0.63 14.92
CA GLU A 31 0.71 0.44 14.51
C GLU A 31 0.96 1.68 15.38
N ASP A 32 0.41 2.82 14.94
CA ASP A 32 0.49 4.07 15.72
C ASP A 32 -0.08 3.87 17.13
N GLY A 33 0.70 4.28 18.14
CA GLY A 33 0.35 4.13 19.55
C GLY A 33 0.76 2.79 20.19
N ASP A 34 1.29 1.84 19.42
CA ASP A 34 1.85 0.62 19.98
C ASP A 34 3.20 0.86 20.67
N ILE A 35 3.40 0.17 21.80
CA ILE A 35 4.63 0.11 22.55
C ILE A 35 5.07 -1.35 22.63
N GLY A 36 6.16 -1.68 21.95
CA GLY A 36 6.78 -3.02 21.99
C GLY A 36 7.81 -3.13 23.11
N VAL A 37 7.67 -4.12 23.98
CA VAL A 37 8.71 -4.59 24.90
C VAL A 37 9.33 -5.84 24.30
N VAL A 38 10.54 -5.69 23.77
CA VAL A 38 11.25 -6.75 23.03
C VAL A 38 12.44 -7.20 23.85
N THR A 39 12.47 -8.49 24.17
CA THR A 39 13.64 -9.17 24.75
C THR A 39 14.11 -10.26 23.80
N LYS A 40 15.18 -10.97 24.15
CA LYS A 40 15.68 -12.11 23.38
C LYS A 40 14.64 -13.21 23.20
N ASP A 41 13.87 -13.49 24.26
CA ASP A 41 13.01 -14.67 24.35
C ASP A 41 11.52 -14.31 24.34
N ASN A 42 11.17 -13.02 24.32
CA ASN A 42 9.79 -12.58 24.43
C ASN A 42 9.51 -11.27 23.68
N ILE A 43 8.31 -11.15 23.13
CA ILE A 43 7.78 -9.94 22.52
C ILE A 43 6.42 -9.67 23.16
N LYS A 44 6.25 -8.49 23.75
CA LYS A 44 4.94 -8.01 24.24
C LYS A 44 4.62 -6.67 23.61
N VAL A 45 3.44 -6.54 23.04
CA VAL A 45 2.97 -5.26 22.48
C VAL A 45 1.84 -4.73 23.36
N ARG A 46 1.90 -3.44 23.66
CA ARG A 46 0.85 -2.75 24.41
C ARG A 46 0.34 -1.55 23.65
N ARG A 47 -0.95 -1.26 23.77
CA ARG A 47 -1.59 -0.03 23.31
C ARG A 47 -2.39 0.54 24.46
N GLU A 48 -2.15 1.83 24.77
CA GLU A 48 -2.83 2.52 25.89
C GLU A 48 -2.77 1.76 27.23
N GLY A 49 -1.65 1.06 27.47
CA GLY A 49 -1.43 0.27 28.69
C GLY A 49 -1.99 -1.15 28.70
N THR A 50 -2.75 -1.55 27.68
CA THR A 50 -3.33 -2.91 27.55
C THR A 50 -2.47 -3.75 26.60
N GLU A 51 -2.30 -5.05 26.89
CA GLU A 51 -1.59 -5.98 26.00
C GLU A 51 -2.43 -6.27 24.75
N VAL A 52 -1.78 -6.25 23.59
CA VAL A 52 -2.43 -6.43 22.28
C VAL A 52 -1.75 -7.58 21.56
N ASP A 53 -2.56 -8.53 21.08
CA ASP A 53 -2.07 -9.61 20.22
C ASP A 53 -1.77 -9.06 18.82
N LYS A 54 -0.62 -9.45 18.29
CA LYS A 54 -0.15 -9.06 16.96
C LYS A 54 0.04 -10.30 16.11
N GLU A 55 -0.44 -10.22 14.87
CA GLU A 55 -0.20 -11.25 13.88
C GLU A 55 1.26 -11.23 13.41
N GLU A 56 1.81 -12.42 13.28
CA GLU A 56 3.10 -12.63 12.63
C GLU A 56 2.89 -12.79 11.14
N HIS A 57 3.65 -12.03 10.35
CA HIS A 57 3.66 -12.12 8.90
C HIS A 57 4.96 -12.75 8.42
N LYS A 58 4.84 -13.71 7.49
CA LYS A 58 5.98 -14.30 6.81
C LYS A 58 6.24 -13.58 5.49
N ILE A 59 7.45 -13.05 5.34
CA ILE A 59 7.90 -12.41 4.12
C ILE A 59 8.27 -13.47 3.09
N LEU A 60 7.66 -13.37 1.91
CA LEU A 60 7.78 -14.37 0.85
C LEU A 60 8.92 -14.07 -0.14
N TRP A 61 9.40 -12.83 -0.18
CA TRP A 61 10.53 -12.40 -1.03
C TRP A 61 11.86 -12.54 -0.30
N GLY A 62 12.90 -12.87 -1.06
CA GLY A 62 14.24 -13.16 -0.54
C GLY A 62 15.16 -11.93 -0.50
N VAL A 63 16.32 -12.11 0.14
CA VAL A 63 17.40 -11.09 0.19
C VAL A 63 17.90 -10.74 -1.21
N GLU A 64 17.96 -11.69 -2.14
CA GLU A 64 18.44 -11.46 -3.51
C GLU A 64 17.58 -10.45 -4.27
N GLU A 65 16.26 -10.46 -4.04
CA GLU A 65 15.32 -9.49 -4.63
C GLU A 65 15.53 -8.08 -4.06
N ALA A 66 15.99 -8.00 -2.81
CA ALA A 66 16.34 -6.75 -2.13
C ALA A 66 17.77 -6.25 -2.46
N GLN A 67 18.58 -7.04 -3.18
CA GLN A 67 19.95 -6.69 -3.55
C GLN A 67 20.03 -6.10 -4.95
N LYS A 68 21.19 -5.50 -5.28
CA LYS A 68 21.45 -4.93 -6.61
C LYS A 68 21.52 -5.96 -7.74
N GLY A 69 21.54 -7.27 -7.45
CA GLY A 69 21.47 -8.31 -8.47
C GLY A 69 22.53 -8.22 -9.59
N GLY A 70 23.74 -7.73 -9.27
CA GLY A 70 24.82 -7.52 -10.24
C GLY A 70 24.81 -6.20 -11.00
N TYR A 71 23.79 -5.34 -10.81
CA TYR A 71 23.76 -3.99 -11.35
C TYR A 71 24.54 -2.99 -10.49
N GLU A 72 25.02 -1.92 -11.11
CA GLU A 72 25.77 -0.85 -10.41
C GLU A 72 24.87 -0.04 -9.45
N HIS A 73 23.62 0.19 -9.86
CA HIS A 73 22.62 0.97 -9.13
C HIS A 73 21.27 0.23 -9.06
N PHE A 74 20.53 0.45 -7.98
CA PHE A 74 19.17 -0.08 -7.83
C PHE A 74 18.23 0.44 -8.93
N MET A 75 18.29 1.74 -9.25
CA MET A 75 17.50 2.30 -10.36
C MET A 75 17.78 1.60 -11.69
N LEU A 76 19.03 1.21 -11.97
CA LEU A 76 19.38 0.50 -13.19
C LEU A 76 18.79 -0.92 -13.20
N LYS A 77 18.86 -1.63 -12.07
CA LYS A 77 18.19 -2.92 -11.87
C LYS A 77 16.68 -2.79 -12.13
N GLU A 78 16.02 -1.87 -11.42
CA GLU A 78 14.58 -1.65 -11.51
C GLU A 78 14.12 -1.32 -12.94
N ILE A 79 14.89 -0.51 -13.68
CA ILE A 79 14.61 -0.22 -15.09
C ILE A 79 14.62 -1.51 -15.93
N HIS A 80 15.59 -2.40 -15.72
CA HIS A 80 15.71 -3.66 -16.45
C HIS A 80 14.72 -4.73 -15.99
N GLU A 81 14.21 -4.64 -14.76
CA GLU A 81 13.21 -5.56 -14.22
C GLU A 81 11.79 -5.26 -14.72
N GLN A 82 11.53 -4.07 -15.27
CA GLN A 82 10.19 -3.67 -15.77
C GLN A 82 9.49 -4.73 -16.63
N PRO A 83 10.11 -5.39 -17.63
CA PRO A 83 9.44 -6.39 -18.44
C PRO A 83 8.97 -7.62 -17.63
N LYS A 84 9.74 -8.00 -16.60
CA LYS A 84 9.38 -9.08 -15.68
C LYS A 84 8.26 -8.62 -14.76
N VAL A 85 8.40 -7.46 -14.11
CA VAL A 85 7.41 -6.92 -13.18
C VAL A 85 6.05 -6.74 -13.86
N ILE A 86 6.00 -6.18 -15.07
CA ILE A 86 4.75 -6.04 -15.84
C ILE A 86 4.11 -7.40 -16.10
N ARG A 87 4.90 -8.40 -16.48
CA ARG A 87 4.41 -9.77 -16.72
C ARG A 87 3.84 -10.38 -15.44
N ASP A 88 4.59 -10.31 -14.35
CA ASP A 88 4.22 -10.90 -13.07
C ASP A 88 2.91 -10.26 -12.56
N THR A 89 2.78 -8.93 -12.67
CA THR A 89 1.53 -8.21 -12.36
C THR A 89 0.37 -8.67 -13.24
N LEU A 90 0.55 -8.78 -14.56
CA LEU A 90 -0.54 -9.22 -15.46
C LEU A 90 -0.95 -10.68 -15.22
N VAL A 91 0.01 -11.56 -14.96
CA VAL A 91 -0.25 -12.98 -14.70
C VAL A 91 -1.17 -13.14 -13.49
N GLU A 92 -0.91 -12.40 -12.41
CA GLU A 92 -1.74 -12.41 -11.21
C GLU A 92 -3.22 -12.13 -11.53
N TYR A 93 -3.50 -11.10 -12.33
CA TYR A 93 -4.88 -10.77 -12.72
C TYR A 93 -5.49 -11.75 -13.74
N THR A 94 -4.70 -12.30 -14.66
CA THR A 94 -5.23 -13.25 -15.67
C THR A 94 -5.54 -14.63 -15.09
N GLN A 95 -4.96 -15.00 -13.95
CA GLN A 95 -5.19 -16.27 -13.28
C GLN A 95 -6.33 -16.20 -12.25
N MET A 96 -6.79 -15.00 -11.89
CA MET A 96 -7.92 -14.82 -10.99
C MET A 96 -9.22 -15.24 -11.67
N ALA A 97 -10.04 -16.02 -10.95
CA ALA A 97 -11.37 -16.40 -11.42
C ALA A 97 -12.33 -15.20 -11.46
N GLU A 98 -12.14 -14.25 -10.54
CA GLU A 98 -12.94 -13.03 -10.41
C GLU A 98 -12.01 -11.84 -10.15
N PRO A 99 -12.30 -10.65 -10.72
CA PRO A 99 -11.50 -9.47 -10.48
C PRO A 99 -11.60 -9.01 -9.02
N VAL A 100 -10.47 -8.59 -8.43
CA VAL A 100 -10.45 -7.98 -7.08
C VAL A 100 -11.27 -6.68 -7.06
N VAL A 101 -11.23 -5.94 -8.18
CA VAL A 101 -11.96 -4.69 -8.39
C VAL A 101 -12.67 -4.79 -9.73
N ASP A 102 -13.99 -4.76 -9.70
CA ASP A 102 -14.85 -4.72 -10.89
C ASP A 102 -15.43 -3.31 -11.07
N LEU A 103 -14.82 -2.54 -11.98
CA LEU A 103 -15.22 -1.17 -12.24
C LEU A 103 -16.58 -1.07 -12.95
N GLU A 104 -16.98 -2.07 -13.74
CA GLU A 104 -18.27 -2.09 -14.42
C GLU A 104 -19.40 -2.34 -13.43
N ARG A 105 -19.23 -3.32 -12.55
CA ARG A 105 -20.17 -3.56 -11.46
C ARG A 105 -20.27 -2.34 -10.53
N MET A 106 -19.15 -1.71 -10.21
CA MET A 106 -19.10 -0.49 -9.41
C MET A 106 -19.87 0.67 -10.06
N ARG A 107 -19.80 0.81 -11.40
CA ARG A 107 -20.65 1.75 -12.14
C ARG A 107 -22.13 1.42 -11.95
N ASP A 108 -22.50 0.16 -12.08
CA ASP A 108 -23.89 -0.30 -11.97
C ASP A 108 -24.44 -0.17 -10.53
N GLU A 109 -23.57 -0.18 -9.52
CA GLU A 109 -23.87 0.16 -8.12
C GLU A 109 -24.13 1.67 -7.90
N GLY A 110 -24.04 2.48 -8.96
CA GLY A 110 -24.44 3.89 -8.96
C GLY A 110 -23.33 4.84 -8.51
N ILE A 111 -22.07 4.52 -8.83
CA ILE A 111 -20.96 5.47 -8.73
C ILE A 111 -21.12 6.53 -9.83
N GLU A 112 -21.08 7.80 -9.43
CA GLU A 112 -21.35 8.94 -10.33
C GLU A 112 -20.07 9.68 -10.74
N ALA A 113 -18.99 9.50 -9.99
CA ALA A 113 -17.68 10.12 -10.24
C ALA A 113 -16.57 9.27 -9.63
N MET A 114 -15.36 9.40 -10.18
CA MET A 114 -14.15 8.82 -9.60
C MET A 114 -13.13 9.92 -9.25
N LEU A 115 -12.39 9.70 -8.18
CA LEU A 115 -11.33 10.58 -7.73
C LEU A 115 -10.05 9.77 -7.51
N ILE A 116 -8.99 10.11 -8.23
CA ILE A 116 -7.66 9.51 -8.05
C ILE A 116 -6.76 10.46 -7.26
N LEU A 117 -6.22 10.01 -6.14
CA LEU A 117 -5.30 10.78 -5.29
C LEU A 117 -3.93 10.10 -5.23
N ALA A 118 -2.88 10.90 -5.44
CA ALA A 118 -1.50 10.43 -5.36
C ALA A 118 -0.53 11.61 -5.17
N CYS A 119 0.76 11.30 -4.95
CA CYS A 119 1.85 12.27 -4.90
C CYS A 119 2.98 11.88 -5.87
N GLY A 120 3.77 12.87 -6.32
CA GLY A 120 5.00 12.62 -7.09
C GLY A 120 4.79 11.77 -8.35
N THR A 121 5.62 10.75 -8.57
CA THR A 121 5.53 9.87 -9.76
C THR A 121 4.20 9.11 -9.82
N SER A 122 3.62 8.71 -8.68
CA SER A 122 2.29 8.08 -8.64
C SER A 122 1.18 9.01 -9.15
N TYR A 123 1.31 10.32 -8.92
CA TYR A 123 0.39 11.32 -9.51
C TYR A 123 0.53 11.41 -11.03
N HIS A 124 1.76 11.33 -11.56
CA HIS A 124 1.97 11.30 -13.01
C HIS A 124 1.38 10.04 -13.65
N ALA A 125 1.51 8.88 -13.00
CA ALA A 125 0.84 7.66 -13.43
C ALA A 125 -0.68 7.82 -13.42
N ALA A 126 -1.25 8.46 -12.38
CA ALA A 126 -2.68 8.75 -12.30
C ALA A 126 -3.18 9.66 -13.44
N LEU A 127 -2.39 10.65 -13.85
CA LEU A 127 -2.75 11.53 -14.98
C LEU A 127 -2.91 10.75 -16.29
N VAL A 128 -2.07 9.75 -16.53
CA VAL A 128 -2.20 8.85 -17.70
C VAL A 128 -3.35 7.87 -17.50
N GLY A 129 -3.41 7.24 -16.33
CA GLY A 129 -4.43 6.26 -15.98
C GLY A 129 -5.85 6.82 -16.04
N LYS A 130 -6.03 8.13 -15.75
CA LYS A 130 -7.30 8.84 -15.90
C LYS A 130 -7.95 8.57 -17.25
N TYR A 131 -7.23 8.79 -18.35
CA TYR A 131 -7.80 8.66 -19.69
C TYR A 131 -8.27 7.23 -19.97
N ILE A 132 -7.49 6.25 -19.54
CA ILE A 132 -7.80 4.83 -19.72
C ILE A 132 -9.06 4.46 -18.91
N VAL A 133 -9.11 4.83 -17.63
CA VAL A 133 -10.23 4.50 -16.74
C VAL A 133 -11.51 5.23 -17.18
N GLU A 134 -11.40 6.51 -17.54
CA GLU A 134 -12.54 7.32 -18.00
C GLU A 134 -13.13 6.77 -19.31
N GLU A 135 -12.29 6.33 -20.25
CA GLU A 135 -12.72 5.69 -21.50
C GLU A 135 -13.40 4.33 -21.25
N LEU A 136 -12.83 3.50 -20.37
CA LEU A 136 -13.36 2.16 -20.09
C LEU A 136 -14.70 2.19 -19.33
N VAL A 137 -14.82 3.08 -18.34
CA VAL A 137 -15.97 3.07 -17.43
C VAL A 137 -17.05 4.06 -17.86
N GLY A 138 -16.69 5.14 -18.57
CA GLY A 138 -17.61 6.19 -19.00
C GLY A 138 -18.07 7.13 -17.86
N ILE A 139 -17.37 7.13 -16.73
CA ILE A 139 -17.64 7.98 -15.56
C ILE A 139 -16.58 9.10 -15.50
N PRO A 140 -16.95 10.35 -15.16
CA PRO A 140 -15.98 11.42 -14.97
C PRO A 140 -14.89 11.07 -13.94
N VAL A 141 -13.62 11.17 -14.35
CA VAL A 141 -12.47 10.90 -13.48
C VAL A 141 -11.70 12.18 -13.20
N ARG A 142 -11.54 12.51 -11.91
CA ARG A 142 -10.71 13.63 -11.45
C ARG A 142 -9.43 13.11 -10.83
N VAL A 143 -8.31 13.78 -11.08
CA VAL A 143 -7.01 13.45 -10.46
C VAL A 143 -6.54 14.67 -9.69
N GLU A 144 -6.18 14.48 -8.41
CA GLU A 144 -5.67 15.55 -7.56
C GLU A 144 -4.43 15.11 -6.79
N ILE A 145 -3.58 16.08 -6.45
CA ILE A 145 -2.45 15.85 -5.56
C ILE A 145 -3.00 15.61 -4.16
N ALA A 146 -2.58 14.52 -3.51
CA ALA A 146 -3.14 14.14 -2.21
C ALA A 146 -2.87 15.18 -1.12
N SER A 147 -1.73 15.89 -1.17
CA SER A 147 -1.42 16.97 -0.24
C SER A 147 -2.49 18.06 -0.27
N GLU A 148 -2.83 18.57 -1.45
CA GLU A 148 -3.87 19.61 -1.64
C GLU A 148 -5.25 19.12 -1.24
N PHE A 149 -5.62 17.91 -1.66
CA PHE A 149 -6.92 17.32 -1.31
C PHE A 149 -7.07 17.18 0.21
N SER A 150 -6.01 16.81 0.93
CA SER A 150 -6.09 16.61 2.38
C SER A 150 -6.50 17.88 3.15
N TYR A 151 -6.20 19.06 2.62
CA TYR A 151 -6.55 20.35 3.23
C TYR A 151 -7.85 20.92 2.62
N TYR A 152 -7.95 20.96 1.30
CA TYR A 152 -8.99 21.73 0.59
C TYR A 152 -9.95 20.88 -0.22
N GLY A 153 -9.65 19.60 -0.40
CA GLY A 153 -10.39 18.68 -1.26
C GLY A 153 -11.84 18.52 -0.86
N GLN A 154 -12.73 18.55 -1.84
CA GLN A 154 -14.16 18.28 -1.65
C GLN A 154 -14.56 17.08 -2.51
N THR A 155 -15.37 16.20 -1.94
CA THR A 155 -15.92 15.04 -2.63
C THR A 155 -17.25 14.64 -2.01
N LEU A 156 -18.03 13.83 -2.73
CA LEU A 156 -19.29 13.27 -2.24
C LEU A 156 -19.09 11.80 -1.88
N ALA A 157 -19.86 11.28 -0.92
CA ALA A 157 -19.79 9.88 -0.47
C ALA A 157 -19.96 8.86 -1.61
N ARG A 158 -20.72 9.20 -2.66
CA ARG A 158 -20.92 8.35 -3.84
C ARG A 158 -19.74 8.33 -4.83
N THR A 159 -18.67 9.07 -4.53
CA THR A 159 -17.46 9.09 -5.36
C THR A 159 -16.60 7.88 -5.02
N LEU A 160 -16.20 7.12 -6.04
CA LEU A 160 -15.20 6.08 -5.85
C LEU A 160 -13.82 6.71 -5.80
N ALA A 161 -13.12 6.54 -4.68
CA ALA A 161 -11.76 7.04 -4.53
C ALA A 161 -10.73 5.95 -4.84
N ILE A 162 -9.78 6.26 -5.71
CA ILE A 162 -8.60 5.43 -5.96
C ILE A 162 -7.39 6.17 -5.42
N VAL A 163 -6.56 5.47 -4.68
CA VAL A 163 -5.36 6.05 -4.09
C VAL A 163 -4.14 5.27 -4.53
N ILE A 164 -3.17 5.97 -5.14
CA ILE A 164 -1.96 5.35 -5.69
C ILE A 164 -0.75 5.75 -4.87
N THR A 165 -0.05 4.76 -4.30
CA THR A 165 1.16 5.00 -3.52
C THR A 165 2.08 3.78 -3.58
N GLN A 166 3.31 3.96 -4.04
CA GLN A 166 4.25 2.84 -4.15
C GLN A 166 4.54 2.21 -2.78
N SER A 167 4.83 3.03 -1.77
CA SER A 167 5.19 2.54 -0.43
C SER A 167 3.99 2.18 0.43
N GLY A 168 2.82 2.76 0.15
CA GLY A 168 1.67 2.67 1.05
C GLY A 168 1.81 3.47 2.35
N GLU A 169 2.89 4.25 2.50
CA GLU A 169 3.22 4.99 3.73
C GLU A 169 3.33 6.51 3.50
N THR A 170 2.96 6.99 2.30
CA THR A 170 3.06 8.42 1.97
C THR A 170 2.07 9.23 2.83
N ALA A 171 2.58 10.08 3.73
CA ALA A 171 1.78 10.72 4.78
C ALA A 171 0.58 11.52 4.24
N ASP A 172 0.78 12.33 3.21
CA ASP A 172 -0.31 13.11 2.58
C ASP A 172 -1.38 12.20 1.98
N THR A 173 -0.96 11.09 1.38
CA THR A 173 -1.84 10.07 0.83
C THR A 173 -2.67 9.39 1.92
N LEU A 174 -2.05 8.99 3.03
CA LEU A 174 -2.74 8.40 4.18
C LEU A 174 -3.73 9.36 4.82
N LYS A 175 -3.36 10.64 4.95
CA LYS A 175 -4.24 11.69 5.48
C LYS A 175 -5.45 11.91 4.56
N ALA A 176 -5.23 11.91 3.24
CA ALA A 176 -6.31 12.00 2.27
C ALA A 176 -7.25 10.78 2.34
N MET A 177 -6.72 9.56 2.49
CA MET A 177 -7.53 8.35 2.67
C MET A 177 -8.42 8.43 3.90
N LYS A 178 -7.89 8.86 5.06
CA LYS A 178 -8.69 9.05 6.28
C LYS A 178 -9.85 10.02 6.06
N ARG A 179 -9.60 11.15 5.41
CA ARG A 179 -10.64 12.14 5.04
C ARG A 179 -11.69 11.54 4.10
N LEU A 180 -11.29 10.73 3.13
CA LEU A 180 -12.23 10.04 2.23
C LEU A 180 -13.15 9.08 2.99
N LYS A 181 -12.60 8.33 3.96
CA LYS A 181 -13.39 7.45 4.83
C LYS A 181 -14.35 8.22 5.72
N GLU A 182 -13.94 9.37 6.27
CA GLU A 182 -14.81 10.26 7.06
C GLU A 182 -16.00 10.79 6.24
N VAL A 183 -15.79 11.07 4.95
CA VAL A 183 -16.86 11.48 4.02
C VAL A 183 -17.78 10.29 3.62
N GLY A 184 -17.34 9.06 3.87
CA GLY A 184 -18.07 7.84 3.51
C GLY A 184 -17.83 7.36 2.08
N CYS A 185 -16.73 7.77 1.45
CA CYS A 185 -16.33 7.24 0.15
C CYS A 185 -15.83 5.80 0.27
N ARG A 186 -16.10 4.99 -0.76
CA ARG A 186 -15.39 3.72 -0.97
C ARG A 186 -13.97 4.03 -1.46
N VAL A 187 -12.96 3.40 -0.87
CA VAL A 187 -11.55 3.70 -1.13
C VAL A 187 -10.81 2.45 -1.60
N ILE A 188 -10.26 2.49 -2.82
CA ILE A 188 -9.38 1.46 -3.37
C ILE A 188 -7.94 1.96 -3.28
N ALA A 189 -7.01 1.12 -2.81
CA ALA A 189 -5.59 1.42 -2.80
C ALA A 189 -4.83 0.59 -3.84
N ILE A 190 -4.02 1.26 -4.67
CA ILE A 190 -3.02 0.64 -5.54
C ILE A 190 -1.66 0.87 -4.87
N THR A 191 -1.09 -0.20 -4.32
CA THR A 191 0.19 -0.18 -3.57
C THR A 191 1.11 -1.30 -4.01
N ASN A 192 2.41 -1.07 -3.88
CA ASN A 192 3.44 -2.08 -4.15
C ASN A 192 3.90 -2.80 -2.88
N VAL A 193 3.36 -2.43 -1.70
CA VAL A 193 3.74 -3.03 -0.41
C VAL A 193 2.52 -3.65 0.25
N VAL A 194 2.54 -4.98 0.32
CA VAL A 194 1.52 -5.79 1.00
C VAL A 194 1.48 -5.43 2.49
N GLY A 195 0.28 -5.22 3.03
CA GLY A 195 0.10 -4.92 4.45
C GLY A 195 0.56 -3.51 4.86
N SER A 196 0.85 -2.62 3.91
CA SER A 196 1.11 -1.20 4.17
C SER A 196 -0.09 -0.50 4.82
N SER A 197 0.16 0.64 5.47
CA SER A 197 -0.87 1.47 6.10
C SER A 197 -2.02 1.80 5.15
N ALA A 198 -1.72 2.12 3.89
CA ALA A 198 -2.73 2.37 2.87
C ALA A 198 -3.62 1.14 2.61
N SER A 199 -3.01 -0.06 2.48
CA SER A 199 -3.79 -1.29 2.26
C SER A 199 -4.74 -1.64 3.40
N ARG A 200 -4.41 -1.24 4.64
CA ARG A 200 -5.28 -1.46 5.82
C ARG A 200 -6.42 -0.46 5.95
N ILE A 201 -6.28 0.73 5.35
CA ILE A 201 -7.31 1.78 5.37
C ILE A 201 -8.32 1.57 4.22
N ALA A 202 -7.88 0.96 3.12
CA ALA A 202 -8.69 0.68 1.94
C ALA A 202 -9.79 -0.37 2.19
N ASP A 203 -10.77 -0.40 1.28
CA ASP A 203 -11.91 -1.32 1.24
C ASP A 203 -11.68 -2.53 0.31
#